data_AF-A0A962V4M6-F1
#
_entry.id   AF-A0A962V4M6-F1
#
_cell.length_a   1.000
_cell.length_b   1.000
_cell.length_c   1.000
_cell.angle_alpha   90.00
_cell.angle_beta   90.00
_cell.angle_gamma   90.00
#
_symmetry.space_group_name_H-M   'P 1'
#
loop_
_entity.id
_entity.type
_entity.pdbx_description
1 polymer ?
#
loop_
_entity_poly.entity_id
_entity_poly.type
_entity_poly.pdbx_seq_one_letter_code
_entity_poly.pdbx_strand_id
1 'polypeptide(L)'
;MSNSSAHIVVCGAGVIGAATAYFLTRRGARVTIIEQDRPACAASGKAGGFLALDWCDDTALQALARRSFALHAELAANLPDDYGYRRLQTWAATAHASA
;
A
#
# COMPACT_ATOMS: atom_id res chain seq x y z
N MET A 1 -28.28 21.66 9.19
CA MET A 1 -26.84 21.89 8.96
C MET A 1 -26.44 21.01 7.78
N SER A 2 -26.10 21.58 6.62
CA SER A 2 -25.66 20.79 5.47
C SER A 2 -24.27 20.21 5.78
N ASN A 3 -24.20 18.90 6.01
CA ASN A 3 -22.94 18.20 6.21
C ASN A 3 -22.26 18.05 4.84
N SER A 4 -21.67 19.14 4.33
CA SER A 4 -20.97 19.12 3.06
C SER A 4 -19.73 18.24 3.21
N SER A 5 -19.77 17.06 2.60
CA SER A 5 -18.62 16.15 2.49
C SER A 5 -17.39 16.93 2.00
N ALA A 6 -16.27 16.81 2.73
CA ALA A 6 -15.01 17.45 2.35
C ALA A 6 -14.59 16.96 0.96
N HIS A 7 -14.24 17.90 0.07
CA HIS A 7 -13.66 17.60 -1.23
C HIS A 7 -12.15 17.65 -1.15
N ILE A 8 -11.49 16.52 -1.40
CA ILE A 8 -10.05 16.36 -1.28
C ILE A 8 -9.47 16.09 -2.66
N VAL A 9 -8.41 16.81 -3.02
CA VAL A 9 -7.64 16.57 -4.23
C VAL A 9 -6.36 15.79 -3.85
N VAL A 10 -6.11 14.68 -4.54
CA VAL A 10 -4.91 13.86 -4.39
C VAL A 10 -4.07 14.01 -5.66
N CYS A 11 -2.84 14.50 -5.52
CA CYS A 11 -1.91 14.64 -6.64
C CYS A 11 -1.06 13.36 -6.77
N GLY A 12 -1.27 12.60 -7.83
CA GLY A 12 -0.58 11.35 -8.17
C GLY A 12 -1.47 10.11 -8.07
N ALA A 13 -1.53 9.32 -9.14
CA ALA A 13 -2.26 8.05 -9.22
C ALA A 13 -1.34 6.82 -9.08
N GLY A 14 -0.29 6.93 -8.25
CA GLY A 14 0.47 5.78 -7.77
C GLY A 14 -0.26 5.03 -6.65
N VAL A 15 0.33 3.94 -6.15
CA VAL A 15 -0.29 3.08 -5.11
C VAL A 15 -0.68 3.85 -3.84
N ILE A 16 0.14 4.82 -3.42
CA ILE A 16 -0.15 5.65 -2.25
C ILE A 16 -1.33 6.60 -2.50
N GLY A 17 -1.41 7.21 -3.68
CA GLY A 17 -2.51 8.10 -4.04
C GLY A 17 -3.84 7.33 -4.18
N ALA A 18 -3.80 6.16 -4.82
CA ALA A 18 -4.94 5.27 -4.94
C ALA A 18 -5.44 4.78 -3.57
N ALA A 19 -4.53 4.32 -2.70
CA ALA A 19 -4.88 3.89 -1.35
C ALA A 19 -5.46 5.06 -0.52
N THR A 20 -4.86 6.25 -0.62
CA THR A 20 -5.35 7.46 0.05
C THR A 20 -6.78 7.78 -0.38
N ALA A 21 -7.04 7.82 -1.69
CA ALA A 21 -8.37 8.06 -2.22
C ALA A 21 -9.37 7.00 -1.76
N TYR A 22 -9.01 5.71 -1.84
CA TYR A 22 -9.83 4.59 -1.37
C TYR A 22 -10.25 4.74 0.09
N PHE A 23 -9.30 5.04 0.99
CA PHE A 23 -9.61 5.17 2.41
C PHE A 23 -10.32 6.47 2.79
N LEU A 24 -10.17 7.53 2.00
CA LEU A 24 -10.90 8.79 2.18
C LEU A 24 -12.35 8.68 1.71
N THR A 25 -12.61 8.03 0.58
CA THR A 25 -13.99 7.82 0.08
C THR A 25 -14.80 6.94 1.02
N ARG A 26 -14.18 5.90 1.62
CA ARG A 26 -14.83 5.10 2.68
C ARG A 26 -15.15 5.86 3.96
N ARG A 27 -14.52 7.02 4.18
CA ARG A 27 -14.85 7.94 5.28
C ARG A 27 -15.85 9.03 4.86
N GLY A 28 -16.45 8.90 3.69
CA GLY A 28 -17.48 9.80 3.18
C GLY A 28 -16.95 11.07 2.53
N ALA A 29 -15.64 11.18 2.26
CA ALA A 29 -15.09 12.30 1.51
C ALA A 29 -15.32 12.13 0.00
N ARG A 30 -15.53 13.25 -0.70
CA ARG A 30 -15.45 13.30 -2.17
C ARG A 30 -13.99 13.48 -2.56
N VAL A 31 -13.45 12.65 -3.44
CA VAL A 31 -12.03 12.69 -3.82
C VAL A 31 -11.86 12.85 -5.33
N THR A 32 -10.93 13.70 -5.73
CA THR A 32 -10.44 13.80 -7.12
C THR A 32 -8.96 13.47 -7.14
N ILE A 33 -8.55 12.51 -7.97
CA ILE A 33 -7.12 12.22 -8.21
C ILE A 33 -6.69 12.94 -9.49
N ILE A 34 -5.55 13.61 -9.45
CA ILE A 34 -4.91 14.23 -10.61
C ILE A 34 -3.59 13.51 -10.88
N GLU A 35 -3.44 12.93 -12.06
CA GLU A 35 -2.22 12.26 -12.52
C GLU A 35 -1.74 12.94 -13.80
N GLN A 36 -0.42 13.08 -13.94
CA GLN A 36 0.19 13.73 -15.09
C GLN A 36 0.28 12.80 -16.31
N ASP A 37 0.50 11.50 -16.11
CA ASP A 37 0.60 10.50 -17.18
C ASP A 37 -0.50 9.43 -17.04
N ARG A 38 -0.15 8.21 -16.64
CA ARG A 38 -1.09 7.09 -16.50
C ARG A 38 -1.05 6.52 -15.08
N PRO A 39 -2.17 5.98 -14.57
CA PRO A 39 -2.20 5.33 -13.28
C PRO A 39 -1.06 4.31 -13.12
N ALA A 40 -0.36 4.40 -12.00
CA ALA A 40 0.77 3.55 -11.64
C ALA A 40 1.95 3.49 -12.65
N CYS A 41 2.09 4.38 -13.65
CA CYS A 41 3.13 4.23 -14.68
C CYS A 41 4.59 4.48 -14.22
N ALA A 42 4.78 5.02 -13.02
CA ALA A 42 6.08 5.33 -12.43
C ALA A 42 6.57 4.22 -11.48
N ALA A 43 7.01 4.58 -10.26
CA ALA A 43 7.58 3.62 -9.30
C ALA A 43 6.61 2.47 -8.94
N SER A 44 5.31 2.76 -8.82
CA SER A 44 4.32 1.74 -8.43
C SER A 44 4.19 0.60 -9.43
N GLY A 45 4.08 0.89 -10.74
CA GLY A 45 3.96 -0.14 -11.77
C GLY A 45 5.26 -0.83 -12.14
N LYS A 46 6.41 -0.31 -11.68
CA LYS A 46 7.74 -0.92 -11.85
C LYS A 46 8.21 -1.68 -10.61
N ALA A 47 7.44 -1.66 -9.52
CA ALA A 47 7.80 -2.34 -8.28
C ALA A 47 7.73 -3.86 -8.43
N GLY A 48 8.63 -4.58 -7.77
CA GLY A 48 8.62 -6.05 -7.75
C GLY A 48 7.49 -6.68 -6.92
N GLY A 49 6.68 -5.86 -6.24
CA GLY A 49 5.50 -6.33 -5.48
C GLY A 49 5.80 -7.06 -4.17
N PHE A 50 7.04 -7.03 -3.67
CA PHE A 50 7.40 -7.69 -2.41
C PHE A 50 6.90 -6.91 -1.19
N LEU A 51 6.30 -7.65 -0.27
CA LEU A 51 5.88 -7.15 1.04
C LEU A 51 6.62 -7.98 2.10
N ALA A 52 7.46 -7.33 2.90
CA ALA A 52 8.16 -7.97 3.99
C ALA A 52 7.53 -7.58 5.33
N LEU A 53 7.30 -8.57 6.19
CA LEU A 53 6.65 -8.35 7.48
C LEU A 53 7.60 -7.69 8.49
N ASP A 54 8.88 -8.05 8.44
CA ASP A 54 9.88 -7.87 9.49
C ASP A 54 11.13 -7.09 9.05
N TRP A 55 11.25 -6.69 7.78
CA TRP A 55 12.40 -5.91 7.27
C TRP A 55 12.58 -4.53 7.94
N CYS A 56 11.54 -4.02 8.61
CA CYS A 56 11.60 -2.75 9.32
C CYS A 56 11.51 -2.93 10.84
N ASP A 57 11.65 -4.15 11.36
CA ASP A 57 11.71 -4.37 12.80
C ASP A 57 12.90 -3.62 13.42
N ASP A 58 12.72 -3.16 14.66
CA ASP A 58 13.65 -2.32 15.42
C ASP A 58 13.92 -0.93 14.81
N THR A 59 13.11 -0.51 13.83
CA THR A 59 13.15 0.84 13.25
C THR A 59 11.93 1.66 13.64
N ALA A 60 12.01 2.98 13.46
CA ALA A 60 10.87 3.88 13.62
C ALA A 60 9.67 3.54 12.70
N LEU A 61 9.88 2.74 11.65
CA LEU A 61 8.85 2.34 10.69
C LEU A 61 8.17 1.01 11.04
N GLN A 62 8.63 0.29 12.06
CA GLN A 62 8.13 -1.06 12.41
C GLN A 62 6.60 -1.13 12.49
N ALA A 63 5.98 -0.23 13.26
CA ALA A 63 4.52 -0.23 13.45
C ALA A 63 3.77 -0.02 12.13
N LEU A 64 4.27 0.89 11.28
CA LEU A 64 3.68 1.16 9.98
C LEU A 64 3.85 -0.02 9.02
N ALA A 65 5.06 -0.60 8.95
CA ALA A 65 5.35 -1.74 8.07
C ALA A 65 4.50 -2.96 8.41
N ARG A 66 4.39 -3.32 9.69
CA ARG A 66 3.55 -4.43 10.15
C ARG A 66 2.07 -4.19 9.90
N ARG A 67 1.57 -2.97 10.14
CA ARG A 67 0.17 -2.62 9.80
C ARG A 67 -0.08 -2.71 8.30
N SER A 68 0.83 -2.17 7.49
CA SER A 68 0.75 -2.21 6.03
C SER A 68 0.75 -3.65 5.50
N PHE A 69 1.63 -4.51 6.02
CA PHE A 69 1.68 -5.94 5.64
C PHE A 69 0.33 -6.64 5.90
N ALA A 70 -0.25 -6.46 7.10
CA ALA A 70 -1.55 -7.03 7.43
C ALA A 70 -2.67 -6.46 6.55
N LEU A 71 -2.63 -5.15 6.27
CA LEU A 71 -3.63 -4.46 5.46
C LEU A 71 -3.71 -5.00 4.04
N HIS A 72 -2.60 -5.47 3.44
CA HIS A 72 -2.65 -6.07 2.10
C HIS A 72 -3.47 -7.36 2.06
N ALA A 73 -3.47 -8.15 3.14
CA ALA A 73 -4.33 -9.34 3.25
C ALA A 73 -5.81 -8.93 3.41
N GLU A 74 -6.09 -7.90 4.21
CA GLU A 74 -7.44 -7.34 4.36
C GLU A 74 -7.96 -6.82 3.01
N LEU A 75 -7.15 -6.07 2.26
CA LEU A 75 -7.52 -5.53 0.95
C LEU A 75 -7.77 -6.64 -0.07
N ALA A 76 -6.92 -7.66 -0.11
CA ALA A 76 -7.11 -8.81 -1.01
C ALA A 76 -8.43 -9.54 -0.77
N ALA A 77 -8.93 -9.55 0.48
CA ALA A 77 -10.20 -10.16 0.83
C ALA A 77 -11.43 -9.26 0.54
N ASN A 78 -11.24 -7.93 0.43
CA ASN A 78 -12.33 -6.96 0.36
C ASN A 78 -12.44 -6.21 -0.98
N LEU A 79 -11.38 -6.23 -1.79
CA LEU A 79 -11.41 -5.66 -3.13
C LEU A 79 -12.06 -6.65 -4.10
N PRO A 80 -12.83 -6.16 -5.09
CA PRO A 80 -13.56 -7.02 -6.01
C PRO A 80 -12.65 -7.78 -6.98
N ASP A 81 -11.44 -7.29 -7.21
CA ASP A 81 -10.50 -7.84 -8.19
C ASP A 81 -9.38 -8.65 -7.52
N ASP A 82 -9.07 -9.82 -8.09
CA ASP A 82 -7.84 -10.54 -7.76
C ASP A 82 -6.65 -9.88 -8.46
N TYR A 83 -5.86 -9.13 -7.69
CA TYR A 83 -4.64 -8.47 -8.15
C TYR A 83 -3.37 -9.29 -7.86
N GLY A 84 -3.50 -10.61 -7.64
CA GLY A 84 -2.37 -11.52 -7.51
C GLY A 84 -1.71 -11.53 -6.13
N TYR A 85 -2.44 -11.14 -5.08
CA TYR A 85 -1.93 -11.23 -3.71
C TYR A 85 -1.64 -12.69 -3.33
N ARG A 86 -0.39 -12.97 -2.94
CA ARG A 86 0.01 -14.29 -2.42
C ARG A 86 0.85 -14.15 -1.17
N ARG A 87 0.42 -14.81 -0.10
CA ARG A 87 1.22 -14.93 1.12
C ARG A 87 2.22 -16.07 0.97
N LEU A 88 3.48 -15.76 1.20
CA LEU A 88 4.59 -16.70 1.11
C LEU A 88 5.31 -16.78 2.46
N GLN A 89 5.88 -17.95 2.77
CA GLN A 89 6.87 -18.10 3.84
C GLN A 89 8.26 -18.02 3.21
N THR A 90 9.09 -17.13 3.72
CA THR A 90 10.46 -16.92 3.28
C THR A 90 11.43 -17.44 4.34
N TRP A 91 12.42 -18.22 3.92
CA TRP A 91 13.49 -18.71 4.79
C TRP A 91 14.75 -17.87 4.54
N ALA A 92 15.45 -17.48 5.60
CA ALA A 92 16.74 -16.82 5.52
C ALA A 92 17.82 -17.73 6.13
N ALA A 93 19.00 -17.76 5.52
CA ALA A 93 20.17 -18.48 6.02
C ALA A 93 21.39 -17.57 5.92
N THR A 94 22.30 -17.69 6.88
CA THR A 94 23.56 -16.96 6.91
C THR A 94 24.69 -17.97 7.07
N ALA A 95 25.75 -17.83 6.26
CA ALA A 95 26.93 -18.68 6.33
C ALA A 95 28.16 -17.80 6.52
N HIS A 96 29.11 -18.26 7.34
CA HIS A 96 30.40 -17.62 7.55
C HIS A 96 31.50 -18.64 7.37
N ALA A 97 32.59 -18.25 6.70
CA ALA A 97 33.79 -19.06 6.62
C ALA A 97 34.56 -18.95 7.95
N SER A 98 34.97 -20.09 8.51
CA SER A 98 35.96 -20.14 9.58
C SER A 98 37.36 -19.92 8.98
N ALA A 99 38.15 -19.08 9.63
CA ALA A 99 39.58 -18.91 9.36
C ALA A 99 40.37 -20.18 9.74
#